data_AF-A0A199UVX3-F1
#
_entry.id   AF-A0A199UVX3-F1
#
_cell.length_a   1.000
_cell.length_b   1.000
_cell.length_c   1.000
_cell.angle_alpha   90.00
_cell.angle_beta   90.00
_cell.angle_gamma   90.00
#
_symmetry.space_group_name_H-M   'P 1'
#
loop_
_entity.id
_entity.type
_entity.pdbx_description
1 polymer ?
#
loop_
_entity_poly.entity_id
_entity_poly.type
_entity_poly.pdbx_seq_one_letter_code
_entity_poly.pdbx_strand_id
1 'polypeptide(L)'
;MAYLGYEICQHGEQVAMFLFILYKNYASNYTVQERFQHSGEIVSRHFRVVLEAITQLTEDLIQRPLAITPSSIKWNSKFYLYFENCIGAIDGTHCHDPMPILK
;
A
#
# COMPACT_ATOMS: atom_id res chain seq x y z
N MET A 1 -17.52 -29.04 9.41
CA MET A 1 -17.47 -28.69 7.96
C MET A 1 -18.20 -27.39 7.65
N ALA A 2 -19.47 -27.18 8.05
CA ALA A 2 -20.20 -25.93 7.77
C ALA A 2 -19.58 -24.67 8.42
N TYR A 3 -19.09 -24.77 9.67
CA TYR A 3 -18.42 -23.66 10.37
C TYR A 3 -17.13 -23.19 9.68
N LEU A 4 -16.30 -24.14 9.22
CA LEU A 4 -15.07 -23.82 8.50
C LEU A 4 -15.39 -23.18 7.13
N GLY A 5 -16.45 -23.65 6.45
CA GLY A 5 -16.91 -23.03 5.21
C GLY A 5 -17.45 -21.61 5.40
N TYR A 6 -18.16 -21.35 6.50
CA TYR A 6 -18.61 -20.01 6.87
C TYR A 6 -17.43 -19.08 7.17
N GLU A 7 -16.45 -19.51 7.97
CA GLU A 7 -15.25 -18.71 8.25
C GLU A 7 -14.46 -18.39 6.99
N ILE A 8 -14.20 -19.35 6.10
CA ILE A 8 -13.48 -19.09 4.84
C ILE A 8 -14.24 -18.08 3.97
N CYS A 9 -15.57 -18.19 3.90
CA CYS A 9 -16.39 -17.25 3.15
C CYS A 9 -16.35 -15.84 3.76
N GLN A 10 -16.30 -15.72 5.08
CA GLN A 10 -16.16 -14.43 5.79
C GLN A 10 -14.80 -13.77 5.54
N HIS A 11 -13.69 -14.52 5.52
CA HIS A 11 -12.38 -13.96 5.18
C HIS A 11 -12.32 -13.53 3.70
N GLY A 12 -12.93 -14.31 2.80
CA GLY A 12 -13.04 -13.96 1.39
C GLY A 12 -13.80 -12.65 1.14
N GLU A 13 -14.89 -12.43 1.88
CA GLU A 13 -15.68 -11.20 1.81
C GLU A 13 -14.88 -9.97 2.25
N GLN A 14 -14.08 -10.09 3.32
CA GLN A 14 -13.22 -9.01 3.81
C GLN A 14 -12.20 -8.56 2.75
N VAL A 15 -11.53 -9.52 2.12
CA VAL A 15 -10.54 -9.23 1.06
C VAL A 15 -11.21 -8.64 -0.16
N ALA A 16 -12.37 -9.17 -0.57
CA ALA A 16 -13.14 -8.62 -1.70
C ALA A 16 -13.57 -7.17 -1.45
N MET A 17 -13.99 -6.86 -0.22
CA MET A 17 -14.38 -5.52 0.18
C MET A 17 -13.19 -4.54 0.16
N PHE A 18 -12.04 -4.96 0.69
CA PHE A 18 -10.81 -4.18 0.65
C PHE A 18 -10.38 -3.88 -0.79
N LEU A 19 -10.33 -4.89 -1.65
CA LEU A 19 -9.99 -4.72 -3.06
C LEU A 19 -10.99 -3.83 -3.80
N PHE A 20 -12.29 -3.94 -3.49
CA PHE A 20 -13.31 -3.07 -4.07
C PHE A 20 -13.10 -1.60 -3.71
N ILE A 21 -12.74 -1.33 -2.46
CA ILE A 21 -12.41 0.04 -1.99
C ILE A 21 -11.20 0.59 -2.73
N LEU A 22 -10.14 -0.20 -2.90
CA LEU A 22 -8.93 0.24 -3.60
C LEU A 22 -9.13 0.43 -5.10
N TYR A 23 -9.87 -0.49 -5.73
CA TYR A 23 -10.13 -0.45 -7.16
C TYR A 23 -11.01 0.74 -7.56
N LYS A 24 -12.02 1.05 -6.74
CA LYS A 24 -12.98 2.10 -7.04
C LYS A 24 -12.41 3.45 -6.64
N ASN A 25 -12.09 4.27 -7.65
CA ASN A 25 -11.66 5.64 -7.44
C ASN A 25 -12.77 6.42 -6.69
N TYR A 26 -12.46 6.91 -5.49
CA TYR A 26 -13.40 7.53 -4.55
C TYR A 26 -14.53 6.62 -4.02
N ALA A 27 -14.21 5.41 -3.60
CA ALA A 27 -15.16 4.56 -2.85
C ALA A 27 -15.62 5.24 -1.55
N SER A 28 -16.89 5.66 -1.47
CA SER A 28 -17.48 6.11 -0.20
C SER A 28 -17.90 4.91 0.65
N ASN A 29 -17.89 5.08 1.97
CA ASN A 29 -18.36 4.03 2.89
C ASN A 29 -19.79 3.58 2.53
N TYR A 30 -20.66 4.52 2.16
CA TYR A 30 -22.01 4.22 1.66
C TYR A 30 -22.03 3.26 0.46
N THR A 31 -21.17 3.47 -0.54
CA THR A 31 -21.12 2.63 -1.76
C THR A 31 -20.76 1.18 -1.42
N VAL A 32 -19.90 1.00 -0.42
CA VAL A 32 -19.46 -0.33 0.02
C VAL A 32 -20.55 -0.99 0.85
N GLN A 33 -21.22 -0.24 1.74
CA GLN A 33 -22.37 -0.72 2.49
C GLN A 33 -23.49 -1.21 1.56
N GLU A 34 -23.81 -0.45 0.52
CA GLU A 34 -24.83 -0.84 -0.47
C GLU A 34 -24.42 -2.11 -1.22
N ARG A 35 -23.15 -2.24 -1.64
CA ARG A 35 -22.73 -3.40 -2.44
C ARG A 35 -22.64 -4.69 -1.64
N PHE A 36 -22.13 -4.62 -0.42
CA PHE A 36 -21.88 -5.79 0.42
C PHE A 36 -22.97 -6.00 1.49
N GLN A 37 -23.95 -5.10 1.58
CA GLN A 37 -25.08 -5.19 2.52
C GLN A 37 -24.62 -5.28 3.99
N HIS A 38 -23.53 -4.59 4.31
CA HIS A 38 -22.98 -4.50 5.67
C HIS A 38 -23.11 -3.08 6.21
N SER A 39 -23.10 -2.95 7.53
CA SER A 39 -23.04 -1.63 8.16
C SER A 39 -21.68 -0.97 7.93
N GLY A 40 -21.64 0.37 7.97
CA GLY A 40 -20.39 1.10 7.81
C GLY A 40 -19.33 0.79 8.89
N GLU A 41 -19.77 0.34 10.07
CA GLU A 41 -18.89 -0.17 11.11
C GLU A 41 -18.20 -1.47 10.68
N ILE A 42 -18.97 -2.44 10.17
CA ILE A 42 -18.45 -3.71 9.67
C ILE A 42 -17.48 -3.46 8.50
N VAL A 43 -17.86 -2.59 7.57
CA VAL A 43 -17.01 -2.18 6.45
C VAL A 43 -15.67 -1.63 6.93
N SER A 44 -15.69 -0.72 7.90
CA SER A 44 -14.48 -0.12 8.45
C SER A 44 -13.60 -1.14 9.19
N ARG A 45 -14.23 -2.06 9.94
CA ARG A 45 -13.54 -3.14 10.65
C ARG A 45 -12.85 -4.09 9.68
N HIS A 46 -13.56 -4.55 8.65
CA HIS A 46 -13.03 -5.47 7.65
C HIS A 46 -11.89 -4.83 6.85
N PHE A 47 -12.04 -3.57 6.45
CA PHE A 47 -10.94 -2.83 5.82
C PHE A 47 -9.71 -2.79 6.71
N ARG A 48 -9.87 -2.48 8.01
CA ARG A 48 -8.76 -2.40 8.96
C ARG A 48 -8.07 -3.76 9.16
N VAL A 49 -8.83 -4.83 9.34
CA VAL A 49 -8.27 -6.19 9.53
C VAL A 49 -7.40 -6.60 8.34
N VAL A 50 -7.88 -6.37 7.11
CA VAL A 50 -7.12 -6.70 5.89
C VAL A 50 -5.89 -5.80 5.76
N LEU A 51 -6.02 -4.51 6.07
CA LEU A 51 -4.90 -3.57 6.04
C LEU A 51 -3.79 -3.97 7.03
N GLU A 52 -4.16 -4.35 8.25
CA GLU A 52 -3.20 -4.80 9.28
C GLU A 52 -2.48 -6.08 8.84
N ALA A 53 -3.19 -7.04 8.24
CA ALA A 53 -2.59 -8.26 7.71
C ALA A 53 -1.62 -7.97 6.56
N ILE A 54 -1.98 -7.08 5.63
CA ILE A 54 -1.09 -6.66 4.55
C ILE A 54 0.14 -5.93 5.10
N THR A 55 -0.04 -5.09 6.12
CA THR A 55 1.07 -4.35 6.75
C THR A 55 2.08 -5.31 7.38
N GLN A 56 1.60 -6.35 8.08
CA GLN A 56 2.46 -7.40 8.62
C GLN A 56 3.20 -8.15 7.51
N LEU A 57 2.50 -8.49 6.42
CA LEU A 57 3.10 -9.18 5.28
C LEU A 57 4.11 -8.30 4.52
N THR A 58 3.98 -6.98 4.61
CA THR A 58 4.86 -6.02 3.94
C THR A 58 6.30 -6.13 4.45
N GLU A 59 6.52 -6.51 5.71
CA GLU A 59 7.86 -6.71 6.25
C GLU A 59 8.60 -7.89 5.58
N ASP A 60 7.85 -8.92 5.17
CA ASP A 60 8.39 -10.07 4.45
C ASP A 60 8.53 -9.81 2.94
N LEU A 61 7.60 -9.04 2.36
CA LEU A 61 7.55 -8.78 0.92
C LEU A 61 8.45 -7.62 0.47
N ILE A 62 8.60 -6.60 1.31
CA ILE A 62 9.36 -5.39 1.00
C ILE A 62 10.66 -5.42 1.79
N GLN A 63 11.75 -5.72 1.08
CA GLN A 63 13.08 -5.51 1.65
C GLN A 63 13.32 -4.01 1.81
N ARG A 64 13.62 -3.59 3.04
CA ARG A 64 14.01 -2.21 3.29
C ARG A 64 15.28 -1.91 2.48
N PRO A 65 15.27 -0.86 1.64
CA PRO A 65 16.46 -0.49 0.89
C PRO A 65 17.60 -0.22 1.88
N LEU A 66 18.79 -0.73 1.54
CA LEU A 66 19.98 -0.47 2.32
C LEU A 66 20.14 1.04 2.46
N ALA A 67 20.49 1.50 3.67
CA ALA A 67 20.74 2.92 3.98
C ALA A 67 22.04 3.44 3.34
N ILE A 68 22.32 3.01 2.12
CA ILE A 68 23.52 3.29 1.36
C ILE A 68 23.06 3.97 0.08
N THR A 69 23.50 5.21 -0.11
CA THR A 69 23.31 5.92 -1.37
C THR A 69 23.96 5.10 -2.50
N PRO A 70 23.22 4.74 -3.56
CA PRO A 70 23.76 3.98 -4.68
C PRO A 70 25.01 4.63 -5.27
N SER A 71 26.02 3.83 -5.63
CA SER A 71 27.27 4.33 -6.18
C SER A 71 27.07 5.18 -7.44
N SER A 72 26.07 4.84 -8.27
CA SER A 72 25.68 5.61 -9.46
C SER A 72 25.32 7.07 -9.17
N ILE A 73 24.73 7.36 -8.00
CA ILE A 73 24.41 8.72 -7.54
C ILE A 73 25.63 9.34 -6.84
N LYS A 74 26.33 8.55 -6.01
CA LYS A 74 27.51 8.99 -5.26
C LYS A 74 28.64 9.52 -6.14
N TRP A 75 28.85 8.91 -7.31
CA TRP A 75 29.92 9.30 -8.24
C TRP A 75 29.51 10.43 -9.20
N ASN A 76 28.25 10.85 -9.21
CA ASN A 76 27.78 11.96 -10.03
C ASN A 76 27.66 13.23 -9.19
N SER A 77 28.62 14.14 -9.32
CA SER A 77 28.66 15.40 -8.56
C SER A 77 27.41 16.28 -8.72
N LYS A 78 26.71 16.16 -9.85
CA LYS A 78 25.45 16.88 -10.10
C LYS A 78 24.30 16.33 -9.25
N PHE A 79 24.27 15.03 -8.99
CA PHE A 79 23.19 14.38 -8.24
C PHE A 79 23.52 14.21 -6.76
N TYR A 80 24.79 14.00 -6.41
CA TYR A 80 25.23 13.77 -5.04
C TYR A 80 24.76 14.84 -4.04
N LEU A 81 24.82 16.13 -4.43
CA LEU A 81 24.38 17.25 -3.58
C LEU A 81 22.89 17.22 -3.24
N TYR A 82 22.05 16.65 -4.10
CA TYR A 82 20.60 16.57 -3.88
C TYR A 82 20.17 15.28 -3.16
N PHE A 83 21.02 14.26 -3.20
CA PHE A 83 20.70 12.91 -2.72
C PHE A 83 21.67 12.42 -1.64
N GLU A 84 22.39 13.32 -0.98
CA GLU A 84 23.27 13.00 0.14
C GLU A 84 22.43 12.44 1.29
N ASN A 85 22.76 11.21 1.75
CA ASN A 85 21.98 10.42 2.72
C ASN A 85 20.60 9.93 2.24
N CYS A 86 20.30 10.00 0.94
CA CYS A 86 19.09 9.36 0.42
C CYS A 86 19.24 7.83 0.47
N ILE A 87 18.32 7.21 1.20
CA ILE A 87 18.07 5.77 1.16
C ILE A 87 17.30 5.54 -0.15
N GLY A 88 17.85 4.69 -1.04
CA GLY A 88 17.33 4.51 -2.40
C GLY A 88 15.83 4.20 -2.44
N ALA A 89 15.16 4.58 -3.54
CA ALA A 89 13.81 4.09 -3.83
C ALA A 89 13.84 2.55 -3.84
N ILE A 90 12.84 1.94 -3.19
CA ILE A 90 12.74 0.49 -2.87
C ILE A 90 13.04 -0.42 -4.08
N ASP A 91 12.85 0.05 -5.31
CA ASP A 91 13.01 -0.71 -6.55
C ASP A 91 13.83 0.04 -7.64
N GLY A 92 14.52 1.13 -7.29
CA GLY A 92 15.17 1.97 -8.31
C GLY A 92 14.19 2.58 -9.32
N THR A 93 12.88 2.55 -9.03
CA THR A 93 11.84 3.18 -9.84
C THR A 93 12.08 4.69 -9.86
N HIS A 94 12.55 5.19 -11.00
CA HIS A 94 12.68 6.61 -11.23
C HIS A 94 11.27 7.20 -11.45
N CYS A 95 10.63 7.65 -10.37
CA CYS A 95 9.42 8.46 -10.48
C CYS A 95 9.79 9.75 -11.21
N HIS A 96 9.29 9.91 -12.43
CA HIS A 96 9.56 11.08 -13.26
C HIS A 96 8.70 12.25 -12.78
N ASP A 97 9.00 12.77 -11.59
CA ASP A 97 8.34 13.99 -11.10
C ASP A 97 8.89 15.20 -11.85
N PRO A 98 8.03 16.11 -12.35
CA PRO A 98 8.47 17.41 -12.81
C PRO A 98 9.04 18.16 -11.60
N MET A 99 10.37 18.27 -11.58
CA MET A 99 11.14 19.00 -10.58
C MET A 99 10.52 20.40 -10.37
N PRO A 100 10.13 20.77 -9.14
CA PRO A 100 9.63 22.11 -8.90
C PRO A 100 10.78 23.09 -9.11
N ILE A 101 10.58 24.02 -10.04
CA ILE A 101 11.51 25.10 -10.34
C ILE A 101 11.52 26.02 -9.11
N LEU A 102 12.54 25.91 -8.27
CA LEU A 102 12.81 26.93 -7.26
C LEU A 102 13.31 28.18 -7.99
N LYS A 103 12.55 29.27 -7.86
CA LYS A 103 12.93 30.61 -8.33
C LYS A 103 14.10 31.16 -7.53
#